data_AF-A0A1J9P618-F1
#
_entry.id   AF-A0A1J9P618-F1
#
_cell.length_a   1.000
_cell.length_b   1.000
_cell.length_c   1.000
_cell.angle_alpha   90.00
_cell.angle_beta   90.00
_cell.angle_gamma   90.00
#
_symmetry.space_group_name_H-M   'P 1'
#
loop_
_entity.id
_entity.type
_entity.pdbx_description
1 polymer ?
#
loop_
_entity_poly.entity_id
_entity_poly.type
_entity_poly.pdbx_seq_one_letter_code
_entity_poly.pdbx_strand_id
1 'polypeptide(L)'
;MEIFWPEAQGDEDIVDCDSKMYYRDVFSFTTRLRVAAQTRDLSIICHDIALCLKNSANMWWTMELNDVVRYGLINHLDGVQAIYDKLKKRFYQALSRALAKFKQMIYTVQDT
;
A
#
# COMPACT_ATOMS: atom_id res chain seq x y z
N MET A 1 4.32 -13.70 -2.25
CA MET A 1 4.67 -12.28 -2.39
C MET A 1 3.56 -11.50 -1.73
N GLU A 2 3.88 -10.53 -0.88
CA GLU A 2 2.88 -9.79 -0.11
C GLU A 2 2.23 -8.72 -0.99
N ILE A 3 0.90 -8.65 -1.00
CA ILE A 3 0.15 -7.78 -1.92
C ILE A 3 -0.58 -6.70 -1.12
N PHE A 4 -0.36 -5.44 -1.48
CA PHE A 4 -1.07 -4.28 -0.97
C PHE A 4 -2.37 -4.07 -1.76
N TRP A 5 -3.49 -4.14 -1.05
CA TRP A 5 -4.81 -3.92 -1.60
C TRP A 5 -5.69 -3.11 -0.61
N PRO A 6 -5.64 -1.77 -0.68
CA PRO A 6 -6.32 -0.90 0.29
C PRO A 6 -7.86 -1.00 0.23
N GLU A 7 -8.40 -1.51 -0.88
CA GLU A 7 -9.83 -1.64 -1.14
C GLU A 7 -10.36 -3.06 -0.90
N ALA A 8 -9.55 -3.96 -0.34
CA ALA A 8 -10.03 -5.30 -0.01
C ALA A 8 -11.22 -5.22 0.96
N GLN A 9 -12.22 -6.09 0.75
CA GLN A 9 -13.42 -6.15 1.58
C GLN A 9 -13.11 -6.82 2.93
N GLY A 10 -13.54 -6.21 4.02
CA GLY A 10 -13.23 -6.62 5.39
C GLY A 10 -12.83 -5.41 6.24
N ASP A 11 -12.86 -5.55 7.57
CA ASP A 11 -12.45 -4.49 8.50
C ASP A 11 -11.03 -4.72 9.07
N GLU A 12 -10.48 -5.92 8.88
CA GLU A 12 -9.14 -6.28 9.34
C GLU A 12 -8.05 -5.63 8.47
N ASP A 13 -6.87 -5.42 9.06
CA ASP A 13 -5.71 -4.83 8.38
C ASP A 13 -5.08 -5.79 7.36
N ILE A 14 -5.28 -7.10 7.56
CA ILE A 14 -4.82 -8.17 6.71
C ILE A 14 -6.04 -9.04 6.36
N VAL A 15 -6.25 -9.29 5.08
CA VAL A 15 -7.37 -10.09 4.57
C VAL A 15 -6.81 -11.34 3.88
N ASP A 16 -7.27 -12.52 4.28
CA ASP A 16 -7.05 -13.75 3.52
C ASP A 16 -8.14 -13.86 2.44
N CYS A 17 -7.75 -13.87 1.17
CA CYS A 17 -8.65 -14.06 0.05
C CYS A 17 -7.98 -14.96 -0.99
N ASP A 18 -8.69 -16.00 -1.43
CA ASP A 18 -8.18 -17.00 -2.38
C ASP A 18 -6.82 -17.60 -1.98
N SER A 19 -6.62 -17.88 -0.69
CA SER A 19 -5.36 -18.41 -0.12
C SER A 19 -4.15 -17.47 -0.31
N LYS A 20 -4.41 -16.16 -0.47
CA LYS A 20 -3.40 -15.11 -0.49
C LYS A 20 -3.70 -14.08 0.59
N MET A 21 -2.65 -13.67 1.29
CA MET A 21 -2.73 -12.58 2.27
C MET A 21 -2.58 -11.23 1.58
N TYR A 22 -3.57 -10.37 1.79
CA TYR A 22 -3.59 -8.99 1.30
C TYR A 22 -3.50 -8.01 2.46
N TYR A 23 -2.72 -6.95 2.28
CA TYR A 23 -2.58 -5.89 3.25
C TYR A 23 -3.45 -4.71 2.86
N ARG A 24 -4.41 -4.33 3.71
CA ARG A 24 -5.22 -3.11 3.55
C ARG A 24 -4.49 -1.89 4.09
N ASP A 25 -3.81 -2.06 5.21
CA ASP A 25 -3.04 -1.00 5.83
C ASP A 25 -1.63 -0.87 5.20
N VAL A 26 -1.31 0.35 4.79
CA VAL A 26 -0.02 0.67 4.17
C VAL A 26 1.13 0.53 5.16
N PHE A 27 0.90 0.73 6.45
CA PHE A 27 1.94 0.58 7.46
C PHE A 27 2.33 -0.90 7.65
N SER A 28 1.34 -1.79 7.70
CA SER A 28 1.50 -3.24 7.76
C SER A 28 2.23 -3.77 6.54
N PHE A 29 1.83 -3.34 5.34
CA PHE A 29 2.51 -3.69 4.09
C PHE A 29 3.98 -3.23 4.08
N THR A 30 4.22 -1.95 4.36
CA THR A 30 5.58 -1.37 4.31
C THR A 30 6.51 -1.96 5.39
N THR A 31 5.96 -2.32 6.56
CA THR A 31 6.71 -3.02 7.61
C THR A 31 7.19 -4.38 7.10
N ARG A 32 6.33 -5.14 6.45
CA ARG A 32 6.71 -6.45 5.91
C ARG A 32 7.66 -6.35 4.74
N LEU A 33 7.45 -5.38 3.85
CA LEU A 33 8.39 -5.11 2.76
C LEU A 33 9.78 -4.71 3.30
N ARG A 34 9.85 -4.00 4.44
CA ARG A 34 11.12 -3.69 5.13
C ARG A 34 11.80 -4.94 5.65
N VAL A 35 11.05 -5.90 6.19
CA VAL A 35 11.60 -7.20 6.60
C VAL A 35 12.10 -7.98 5.37
N ALA A 36 11.35 -7.97 4.27
CA ALA A 36 11.78 -8.59 3.02
C ALA A 36 13.07 -7.96 2.48
N ALA A 37 13.21 -6.63 2.59
CA ALA A 37 14.40 -5.86 2.22
C ALA A 37 15.65 -6.18 3.05
N GLN A 38 15.51 -6.81 4.22
CA GLN A 38 16.66 -7.30 4.99
C GLN A 38 17.20 -8.64 4.47
N THR A 39 16.38 -9.39 3.72
CA THR A 39 16.68 -10.78 3.33
C THR A 39 16.81 -10.97 1.83
N ARG A 40 16.42 -9.96 1.04
CA ARG A 40 16.43 -9.98 -0.43
C ARG A 40 17.11 -8.74 -0.97
N ASP A 41 17.54 -8.83 -2.22
CA ASP A 41 18.12 -7.71 -2.95
C ASP A 41 17.10 -6.56 -3.08
N LEU A 42 17.53 -5.36 -2.67
CA LEU A 42 16.72 -4.14 -2.71
C LEU A 42 16.30 -3.79 -4.13
N SER A 43 17.17 -4.01 -5.12
CA SER A 43 16.88 -3.73 -6.53
C SER A 43 15.75 -4.63 -7.05
N ILE A 44 15.72 -5.90 -6.62
CA ILE A 44 14.63 -6.83 -6.97
C ILE A 44 13.31 -6.37 -6.34
N ILE A 45 13.32 -5.98 -5.06
CA ILE A 45 12.11 -5.48 -4.40
C ILE A 45 11.60 -4.19 -5.04
N CYS A 46 12.49 -3.25 -5.35
CA CYS A 46 12.15 -2.00 -6.00
C CYS A 46 11.57 -2.21 -7.40
N HIS A 47 12.13 -3.16 -8.15
CA HIS A 47 11.64 -3.51 -9.48
C HIS A 47 10.26 -4.19 -9.42
N ASP A 48 10.10 -5.14 -8.49
CA ASP A 48 8.89 -5.95 -8.40
C ASP A 48 7.77 -5.28 -7.59
N ILE A 49 7.98 -4.07 -7.08
CA ILE A 49 6.97 -3.36 -6.29
C ILE A 49 5.63 -3.25 -7.00
N ALA A 50 5.64 -3.07 -8.32
CA ALA A 50 4.42 -2.99 -9.13
C ALA A 50 3.56 -4.26 -9.01
N LEU A 51 4.20 -5.44 -8.87
CA LEU A 51 3.52 -6.73 -8.72
C LEU A 51 2.90 -6.88 -7.32
N CYS A 52 3.40 -6.12 -6.35
CA CYS A 52 2.89 -6.10 -4.98
C CYS A 52 1.73 -5.11 -4.80
N LEU A 53 1.31 -4.37 -5.82
CA LEU A 53 0.22 -3.40 -5.73
C LEU A 53 -1.02 -3.93 -6.48
N LYS A 54 -2.21 -3.71 -5.91
CA LYS A 54 -3.49 -4.15 -6.50
C LYS A 54 -4.46 -2.99 -6.67
N ASN A 55 -5.30 -3.06 -7.71
CA ASN A 55 -6.35 -2.09 -8.04
C ASN A 55 -5.87 -0.64 -8.01
N SER A 56 -6.46 0.22 -7.16
CA SER A 56 -6.11 1.64 -7.05
C SER A 56 -4.63 1.87 -6.76
N ALA A 57 -3.98 0.97 -6.02
CA ALA A 57 -2.55 1.07 -5.74
C ALA A 57 -1.70 0.81 -6.98
N ASN A 58 -2.07 -0.19 -7.78
CA ASN A 58 -1.39 -0.49 -9.04
C ASN A 58 -1.61 0.64 -10.06
N MET A 59 -2.87 1.06 -10.24
CA MET A 59 -3.24 2.14 -11.14
C MET A 59 -2.50 3.44 -10.81
N TRP A 60 -2.41 3.78 -9.52
CA TRP A 60 -1.64 4.93 -9.08
C TRP A 60 -0.16 4.79 -9.45
N TRP A 61 0.45 3.62 -9.20
CA TRP A 61 1.87 3.39 -9.51
C TRP A 61 2.17 3.42 -11.00
N THR A 62 1.32 2.81 -11.84
CA THR A 62 1.59 2.64 -13.28
C THR A 62 1.07 3.78 -14.14
N MET A 63 -0.03 4.45 -13.76
CA MET A 63 -0.70 5.45 -14.61
C MET A 63 -0.63 6.87 -14.03
N GLU A 64 -0.73 7.04 -12.71
CA GLU A 64 -0.75 8.37 -12.11
C GLU A 64 0.64 8.87 -11.70
N LEU A 65 1.53 7.97 -11.32
CA LEU A 65 2.89 8.31 -10.94
C LEU A 65 3.70 8.63 -12.19
N ASN A 66 4.26 9.84 -12.25
CA ASN A 66 5.13 10.27 -13.35
C ASN A 66 6.28 9.27 -13.56
N ASP A 67 6.53 8.89 -14.82
CA ASP A 67 7.55 7.88 -15.18
C ASP A 67 8.96 8.24 -14.69
N VAL A 68 9.33 9.53 -14.72
CA VAL A 68 10.63 10.02 -14.20
C VAL A 68 10.72 9.82 -12.69
N VAL A 69 9.63 10.10 -11.97
CA VAL A 69 9.56 9.88 -10.51
C VAL A 69 9.59 8.39 -10.21
N ARG A 70 8.88 7.55 -10.96
CA ARG A 70 8.87 6.10 -10.80
C ARG A 70 10.25 5.52 -11.03
N TYR A 71 10.92 5.91 -12.11
CA TYR A 71 12.28 5.48 -12.42
C TYR A 71 13.27 5.92 -11.33
N GLY A 72 13.15 7.16 -10.86
CA GLY A 72 13.95 7.68 -9.76
C GLY A 72 13.74 6.93 -8.44
N LEU A 73 12.52 6.44 -8.17
CA LEU A 73 12.21 5.61 -7.00
C LEU A 73 12.76 4.19 -7.12
N ILE A 74 12.69 3.58 -8.31
CA ILE A 74 13.21 2.22 -8.55
C ILE A 74 14.74 2.19 -8.43
N ASN A 75 15.41 3.23 -8.94
CA ASN A 75 16.88 3.34 -8.96
C ASN A 75 17.44 4.19 -7.81
N HIS A 76 16.64 4.51 -6.79
CA HIS A 76 17.06 5.39 -5.71
C HIS A 76 18.17 4.76 -4.85
N LEU A 77 19.15 5.56 -4.42
CA LEU A 77 20.24 5.12 -3.53
C LEU A 77 19.72 4.65 -2.16
N ASP A 78 18.68 5.31 -1.63
CA ASP A 78 17.98 4.87 -0.40
C ASP A 78 17.02 3.68 -0.62
N GLY A 79 16.99 3.12 -1.84
CA GLY A 79 16.23 1.94 -2.22
C GLY A 79 14.75 2.03 -1.82
N VAL A 80 14.31 1.05 -1.04
CA VAL A 80 12.88 0.87 -0.72
C VAL A 80 12.32 1.95 0.22
N GLN A 81 13.17 2.73 0.92
CA GLN A 81 12.69 3.81 1.81
C GLN A 81 11.95 4.91 1.06
N ALA A 82 12.47 5.35 -0.08
CA ALA A 82 11.82 6.39 -0.88
C ALA A 82 10.44 5.93 -1.39
N ILE A 83 10.32 4.64 -1.71
CA ILE A 83 9.06 4.00 -2.08
C ILE A 83 8.09 3.98 -0.89
N TYR A 84 8.56 3.65 0.31
CA TYR A 84 7.75 3.65 1.53
C TYR A 84 7.16 5.01 1.83
N ASP A 85 7.96 6.06 1.80
CA ASP A 85 7.48 7.41 2.11
C ASP A 85 6.44 7.86 1.09
N LYS A 86 6.62 7.49 -0.19
CA LYS A 86 5.66 7.79 -1.24
C LYS A 86 4.34 7.06 -1.05
N LEU A 87 4.39 5.76 -0.76
CA LEU A 87 3.22 4.92 -0.49
C LEU A 87 2.47 5.42 0.75
N LYS A 88 3.18 5.66 1.85
CA LYS A 88 2.60 6.21 3.07
C LYS A 88 1.93 7.54 2.78
N LYS A 89 2.60 8.50 2.15
CA LYS A 89 2.00 9.80 1.84
C LYS A 89 0.69 9.70 1.04
N ARG A 90 0.62 8.80 0.05
CA ARG A 90 -0.58 8.61 -0.78
C ARG A 90 -1.69 7.89 -0.03
N PHE A 91 -1.41 6.73 0.54
CA PHE A 91 -2.44 5.82 1.07
C PHE A 91 -2.77 6.05 2.54
N TYR A 92 -1.86 6.62 3.34
CA TYR A 92 -2.17 7.01 4.71
C TYR A 92 -3.22 8.12 4.77
N GLN A 93 -3.14 9.11 3.86
CA GLN A 93 -4.18 10.15 3.74
C GLN A 93 -5.51 9.57 3.25
N ALA A 94 -5.49 8.54 2.40
CA ALA A 94 -6.69 7.87 1.93
C ALA A 94 -7.36 7.05 3.04
N LEU A 95 -6.57 6.31 3.84
CA LEU A 95 -7.06 5.56 5.00
C LEU A 95 -7.65 6.50 6.07
N SER A 96 -7.02 7.65 6.31
CA SER A 96 -7.53 8.68 7.23
C SER A 96 -8.90 9.21 6.79
N ARG A 97 -9.11 9.40 5.48
CA ARG A 97 -10.39 9.84 4.91
C ARG A 97 -11.43 8.72 4.87
N ALA A 98 -11.02 7.48 4.57
CA ALA A 98 -11.90 6.32 4.62
C ALA A 98 -12.35 6.03 6.06
N LEU A 99 -11.44 6.11 7.03
CA LEU A 99 -11.72 6.01 8.47
C LEU A 99 -12.65 7.14 8.94
N ALA A 100 -12.45 8.36 8.46
CA ALA A 100 -13.34 9.49 8.78
C ALA A 100 -14.76 9.27 8.23
N LYS A 101 -14.88 8.75 7.00
CA LYS A 101 -16.18 8.37 6.42
C LYS A 101 -16.83 7.21 7.16
N PHE A 102 -16.05 6.21 7.57
CA PHE A 102 -16.55 5.07 8.35
C PHE A 102 -17.07 5.53 9.73
N LYS A 103 -16.33 6.42 10.42
CA LYS A 103 -16.82 7.04 11.66
C LYS A 103 -18.12 7.81 11.45
N GLN A 104 -18.25 8.61 10.38
CA GLN A 104 -19.50 9.32 10.07
C GLN A 104 -20.69 8.38 9.80
N MET A 105 -20.43 7.20 9.24
CA MET A 105 -21.46 6.20 8.96
C MET A 105 -21.95 5.49 10.24
N ILE A 106 -21.10 5.32 11.25
CA ILE A 106 -21.49 4.75 12.54
C ILE A 106 -22.36 5.73 13.35
N TYR A 107 -22.09 7.04 13.27
CA TYR A 107 -22.88 8.05 13.98
C TYR A 107 -24.24 8.36 13.36
N THR A 108 -24.55 7.85 12.16
CA THR A 108 -25.87 8.03 11.53
C THR A 108 -26.84 6.88 11.78
N VAL A 109 -26.38 5.80 12.42
CA VAL A 109 -27.23 4.63 12.77
C VAL A 109 -27.69 4.67 14.24
N GLN A 110 -27.29 5.70 15.00
CA GLN A 110 -27.62 5.85 16.42
C GLN A 110 -28.62 6.99 16.73
N ASP A 111 -29.38 7.41 15.73
CA ASP A 111 -30.52 8.32 15.88
C ASP A 111 -31.80 7.63 15.38
N THR A 112 -32.37 6.72 16.18
CA THR A 112 -33.82 6.55 16.36
C THR A 112 -34.15 5.71 17.59
#